data_AF-A0A848M920-F1
#
_entry.id   AF-A0A848M920-F1
#
_cell.length_a   1.000
_cell.length_b   1.000
_cell.length_c   1.000
_cell.angle_alpha   90.00
_cell.angle_beta   90.00
_cell.angle_gamma   90.00
#
_symmetry.space_group_name_H-M   'P 1'
#
loop_
_entity.id
_entity.type
_entity.pdbx_description
1 polymer ?
#
loop_
_entity_poly.entity_id
_entity_poly.type
_entity_poly.pdbx_seq_one_letter_code
_entity_poly.pdbx_strand_id
1 'polypeptide(L)' 'MAVSKDRLNDLINHLSDHDLELISDLVERLALHNVRHIPVDDEPTTQDDLEAIQAAHKAMEKGELISLKDIEHELRN' A
#
# COMPACT_ATOMS: atom_id res chain seq x y z
N MET A 1 13.11 -1.90 7.66
CA MET A 1 13.02 -0.49 7.17
C MET A 1 11.78 0.14 7.78
N ALA A 2 11.92 1.17 8.61
CA ALA A 2 10.75 1.87 9.17
C ALA A 2 10.29 2.95 8.18
N VAL A 3 9.04 2.89 7.72
CA VAL A 3 8.43 4.00 6.98
C VAL A 3 8.40 5.20 7.93
N SER A 4 9.03 6.31 7.57
CA SER A 4 8.99 7.52 8.39
C SER A 4 7.56 8.06 8.45
N LYS A 5 7.19 8.66 9.58
CA LYS A 5 5.88 9.32 9.74
C LYS A 5 5.64 10.36 8.64
N ASP A 6 6.70 11.04 8.21
CA ASP A 6 6.66 12.03 7.15
C ASP A 6 6.26 11.41 5.81
N ARG A 7 6.84 10.25 5.46
CA ARG A 7 6.49 9.55 4.22
C ARG A 7 5.06 9.02 4.24
N LEU A 8 4.54 8.63 5.40
CA LEU A 8 3.13 8.27 5.56
C LEU A 8 2.21 9.48 5.34
N ASN A 9 2.55 10.63 5.93
CA ASN A 9 1.79 11.87 5.74
C ASN A 9 1.81 12.31 4.27
N ASP A 10 2.96 12.22 3.60
CA ASP A 10 3.06 12.56 2.18
C ASP A 10 2.15 11.68 1.33
N LEU A 11 2.11 10.36 1.57
CA LEU A 11 1.22 9.45 0.87
C LEU A 11 -0.25 9.78 1.12
N ILE A 12 -0.62 10.07 2.36
CA ILE A 12 -1.99 10.45 2.73
C ILE A 12 -2.42 11.74 2.04
N ASN A 13 -1.52 12.74 1.97
CA ASN A 13 -1.80 14.04 1.35
C ASN A 13 -1.96 13.99 -0.17
N HIS A 14 -1.52 12.91 -0.83
CA HIS A 14 -1.72 12.71 -2.27
C HIS A 14 -3.07 12.05 -2.61
N LEU A 15 -3.84 11.64 -1.60
CA LEU A 15 -5.16 11.05 -1.77
C LEU A 15 -6.23 12.15 -1.80
N SER A 16 -7.26 11.97 -2.62
CA SER A 16 -8.45 12.83 -2.54
C SER A 16 -9.35 12.42 -1.36
N ASP A 17 -10.24 13.32 -0.92
CA ASP A 17 -11.19 13.03 0.17
C ASP A 17 -12.04 11.78 -0.12
N HIS A 18 -12.36 11.54 -1.38
CA HIS A 18 -13.08 10.35 -1.85
C HIS A 18 -12.23 9.07 -1.74
N ASP A 19 -10.94 9.15 -2.03
CA ASP A 19 -10.02 8.01 -1.91
C ASP A 19 -9.75 7.66 -0.44
N LEU A 20 -9.75 8.67 0.44
CA LEU A 20 -9.65 8.46 1.89
C LEU A 20 -10.82 7.66 2.45
N GLU A 21 -12.04 7.93 2.01
CA GLU A 21 -13.23 7.16 2.40
C GLU A 21 -13.09 5.69 1.97
N LEU A 22 -12.69 5.46 0.72
CA LEU A 22 -12.48 4.12 0.18
C LEU A 22 -11.39 3.34 0.94
N ILE A 23 -10.26 3.99 1.23
CA ILE A 23 -9.16 3.37 1.97
C ILE A 23 -9.55 3.10 3.42
N SER A 24 -10.31 4.00 4.06
CA SER A 24 -10.81 3.79 5.42
C SER A 24 -11.70 2.54 5.50
N ASP A 25 -12.64 2.39 4.56
CA ASP A 25 -13.52 1.22 4.48
C ASP A 25 -12.72 -0.07 4.21
N LEU A 26 -11.72 -0.03 3.32
CA LEU A 26 -10.83 -1.18 3.07
C LEU A 26 -10.03 -1.58 4.32
N VAL A 27 -9.47 -0.60 5.03
CA VAL A 27 -8.73 -0.83 6.28
C VAL A 27 -9.65 -1.40 7.36
N GLU A 28 -10.88 -0.91 7.48
CA GLU A 28 -11.88 -1.47 8.40
C GLU A 28 -12.22 -2.92 8.05
N ARG A 29 -12.46 -3.25 6.77
CA ARG A 29 -12.71 -4.63 6.32
C ARG A 29 -11.52 -5.56 6.59
N LEU A 30 -10.30 -5.08 6.41
CA LEU A 30 -9.08 -5.83 6.74
C LEU A 30 -8.91 -6.01 8.26
N ALA A 31 -9.22 -4.98 9.06
CA ALA A 31 -9.15 -5.05 10.52
C ALA A 31 -10.21 -5.98 11.13
N LEU A 32 -11.39 -6.06 10.51
CA LEU A 32 -12.46 -6.99 10.89
C LEU A 32 -12.06 -8.46 10.64
N HIS A 33 -11.20 -8.71 9.66
CA HIS A 33 -10.54 -10.00 9.51
C HIS A 33 -9.46 -10.12 10.59
N ASN A 34 -9.88 -10.67 11.73
CA ASN A 34 -9.02 -10.90 12.89
C ASN A 34 -8.00 -12.00 12.58
N VAL A 35 -6.97 -11.67 11.79
CA VAL A 35 -5.78 -12.49 11.61
C VAL A 35 -5.02 -12.41 12.93
N ARG A 36 -5.41 -13.26 13.89
CA ARG A 36 -4.80 -13.33 15.24
C ARG A 36 -3.29 -13.56 15.22
N HIS A 37 -2.74 -13.93 14.07
CA HIS A 37 -1.33 -14.18 13.88
C HIS A 37 -0.93 -13.81 12.44
N ILE A 38 -0.50 -12.56 12.24
CA ILE A 38 0.29 -12.20 11.06
C ILE A 38 1.69 -12.76 11.35
N PRO A 39 2.19 -13.75 10.60
CA PRO A 39 3.53 -14.26 10.80
C PRO A 39 4.51 -13.11 10.59
N VAL A 40 5.45 -12.95 11.51
CA VAL A 40 6.53 -11.98 11.33
C VAL A 40 7.40 -12.51 10.20
N ASP A 41 7.69 -11.64 9.24
CA ASP A 41 8.64 -11.95 8.19
C ASP A 41 10.05 -11.91 8.80
N ASP A 42 10.52 -13.09 9.20
CA ASP A 42 11.85 -13.31 9.78
C ASP A 42 12.91 -13.60 8.69
N GLU A 43 12.55 -13.54 7.41
CA GLU A 43 13.49 -13.72 6.31
C GLU A 43 14.46 -12.53 6.22
N PRO A 44 15.76 -12.77 6.00
CA PRO A 44 16.70 -11.68 5.82
C PRO A 44 16.38 -10.94 4.52
N THR A 45 16.32 -9.62 4.56
CA THR A 45 16.18 -8.80 3.35
C THR A 45 17.32 -9.11 2.38
N THR A 46 16.97 -9.69 1.24
CA THR A 46 17.90 -10.10 0.19
C THR A 46 18.15 -8.98 -0.82
N GLN A 47 19.13 -9.20 -1.71
CA GLN A 47 19.39 -8.27 -2.81
C GLN A 47 18.21 -8.24 -3.80
N ASP A 48 17.52 -9.37 -3.99
CA ASP A 48 16.36 -9.47 -4.87
C ASP A 48 15.20 -8.59 -4.34
N ASP A 49 15.00 -8.54 -3.03
CA ASP A 49 14.00 -7.67 -2.40
C ASP A 49 14.31 -6.19 -2.63
N LEU A 50 15.59 -5.81 -2.52
CA LEU A 50 16.03 -4.45 -2.78
C LEU A 50 15.83 -4.06 -4.25
N GLU A 51 16.10 -4.97 -5.17
CA GLU A 51 15.88 -4.76 -6.61
C GLU A 51 14.38 -4.66 -6.94
N ALA A 52 13.55 -5.50 -6.33
CA ALA A 52 12.10 -5.44 -6.46
C ALA A 52 11.53 -4.10 -5.98
N ILE A 53 11.98 -3.60 -4.81
CA ILE A 53 11.59 -2.29 -4.28
C ILE A 53 12.01 -1.17 -5.25
N GLN A 54 13.23 -1.20 -5.77
CA GLN A 54 13.70 -0.20 -6.73
C GLN A 54 12.92 -0.25 -8.05
N ALA A 55 12.59 -1.44 -8.54
CA ALA A 55 11.78 -1.62 -9.74
C ALA A 55 10.37 -1.06 -9.55
N ALA A 56 9.74 -1.31 -8.39
CA ALA A 56 8.44 -0.76 -8.05
C ALA A 56 8.45 0.77 -7.99
N HIS A 57 9.48 1.36 -7.38
CA HIS A 57 9.67 2.81 -7.35
C HIS A 57 9.79 3.41 -8.77
N LYS A 58 10.57 2.77 -9.64
CA LYS A 58 10.71 3.20 -11.05
C LYS A 58 9.40 3.06 -11.82
N ALA A 59 8.65 1.98 -11.61
CA ALA A 59 7.34 1.79 -12.24
C ALA A 59 6.33 2.84 -11.78
N MET A 60 6.38 3.23 -10.50
CA MET A 60 5.57 4.31 -9.94
C MET A 60 5.88 5.65 -10.60
N GLU A 61 7.17 6.00 -10.73
CA GLU A 61 7.61 7.25 -11.38
C GLU A 61 7.20 7.30 -12.87
N LYS A 62 7.18 6.14 -13.54
CA LYS A 62 6.75 6.03 -14.95
C LYS A 62 5.23 5.99 -15.14
N GLY A 63 4.45 5.85 -14.06
CA GLY A 63 3.00 5.69 -14.15
C GLY A 63 2.56 4.34 -14.73
N GLU A 64 3.39 3.31 -14.62
CA GLU A 64 3.10 1.94 -15.10
C GLU A 64 2.32 1.11 -14.08
N LEU A 65 2.10 1.65 -12.87
CA LEU A 65 1.32 1.00 -11.81
C LEU A 65 -0.19 1.20 -12.03
N ILE A 66 -0.96 0.26 -11.51
CA ILE A 66 -2.43 0.32 -11.51
C ILE A 66 -2.87 1.47 -10.59
N SER A 67 -3.74 2.33 -11.09
CA SER A 67 -4.26 3.44 -10.29
C SER A 67 -5.45 2.99 -9.44
N LEU A 68 -5.69 3.71 -8.35
CA LEU A 68 -6.84 3.47 -7.46
C LEU A 68 -8.19 3.51 -8.21
N LYS A 69 -8.28 4.36 -9.24
CA LYS A 69 -9.47 4.47 -10.10
C LYS A 69 -9.72 3.20 -10.91
N ASP A 70 -8.66 2.49 -11.29
CA ASP A 70 -8.78 1.29 -12.12
C ASP A 70 -9.33 0.10 -11.32
N ILE A 71 -9.13 0.09 -10.00
CA ILE A 71 -9.60 -0.98 -9.09
C ILE A 71 -10.81 -0.58 -8.24
N GLU A 72 -11.29 0.66 -8.34
CA GLU A 72 -12.38 1.16 -7.51
C GLU A 72 -13.65 0.28 -7.60
N HIS A 73 -13.96 -0.22 -8.80
CA HIS A 73 -15.10 -1.12 -9.02
C HIS A 73 -14.95 -2.46 -8.27
N GLU A 74 -13.72 -2.97 -8.15
CA GLU A 74 -13.44 -4.20 -7.41
C GLU A 74 -13.48 -4.00 -5.90
N LEU A 75 -13.09 -2.80 -5.42
CA LEU A 75 -13.06 -2.45 -4.00
C LEU A 75 -14.45 -2.13 -3.43
N ARG A 76 -15.38 -1.65 -4.26
CA ARG A 76 -16.75 -1.29 -3.86
C ARG A 76 -17.77 -2.44 -3.97
N ASN A 77 -17.39 -3.58 -4.55
CA ASN A 77 -18.19 -4.82 -4.54
C ASN A 77 -17.92 -5.64 -3.26
#